data_AF-A0A0K8Q9B3-F1
#
_entry.id   AF-A0A0K8Q9B3-F1
#
_cell.length_a   1.000
_cell.length_b   1.000
_cell.length_c   1.000
_cell.angle_alpha   90.00
_cell.angle_beta   90.00
_cell.angle_gamma   90.00
#
_symmetry.space_group_name_H-M   'P 1'
#
loop_
_entity.id
_entity.type
_entity.pdbx_description
1 polymer ?
#
loop_
_entity_poly.entity_id
_entity_poly.type
_entity_poly.pdbx_seq_one_letter_code
_entity_poly.pdbx_strand_id
1 'polypeptide(L)' 'MRNVLSTVPKGAQEMVASIIRTVFAQPDAGHVNTQFDEVTRMLGKSHPKVAAMLDDAREDVLAFAEFPTKHWR' A
#
# COMPACT_ATOMS: atom_id res chain seq x y z
N MET A 1 -13.87 5.30 -1.50
CA MET A 1 -12.43 5.32 -1.87
C MET A 1 -12.09 6.57 -2.66
N ARG A 2 -11.50 7.59 -2.02
CA ARG A 2 -10.99 8.77 -2.72
C ARG A 2 -9.54 8.46 -3.11
N ASN A 3 -9.27 8.29 -4.40
CA ASN A 3 -7.97 7.91 -4.98
C ASN A 3 -6.76 8.41 -4.16
N VAL A 4 -6.08 7.50 -3.45
CA VAL A 4 -4.82 7.76 -2.72
C VAL A 4 -3.82 8.51 -3.60
N LEU A 5 -3.74 8.14 -4.88
CA LEU A 5 -2.85 8.77 -5.85
C LEU A 5 -3.23 10.23 -6.16
N SER A 6 -4.51 10.61 -6.13
CA SER A 6 -4.96 11.99 -6.40
C SER A 6 -4.56 13.00 -5.31
N THR A 7 -4.22 12.51 -4.12
CA THR A 7 -3.79 13.29 -2.95
C THR A 7 -2.27 13.36 -2.78
N VAL A 8 -1.55 12.51 -3.50
CA VAL A 8 -0.09 12.52 -3.58
C VAL A 8 0.34 13.59 -4.62
N PRO A 9 1.34 14.45 -4.34
CA PRO A 9 1.90 15.34 -5.34
C PRO A 9 2.33 14.57 -6.59
N LYS A 10 2.05 15.08 -7.80
CA LYS A 10 2.32 14.36 -9.07
C LYS A 10 3.74 13.78 -9.16
N GLY A 11 4.75 14.51 -8.68
CA GLY A 11 6.14 14.04 -8.68
C GLY A 11 6.44 12.85 -7.76
N ALA A 12 5.59 12.57 -6.76
CA ALA A 12 5.73 11.44 -5.85
C ALA A 12 4.77 10.28 -6.17
N GLN A 13 3.83 10.45 -7.12
CA GLN A 13 2.85 9.41 -7.48
C GLN A 13 3.51 8.14 -8.01
N GLU A 14 4.48 8.25 -8.91
CA GLU A 14 5.19 7.08 -9.44
C GLU A 14 5.98 6.34 -8.35
N MET A 15 6.64 7.08 -7.47
CA MET A 15 7.38 6.50 -6.35
C MET A 15 6.43 5.74 -5.41
N VAL A 16 5.34 6.38 -4.98
CA VAL A 16 4.34 5.77 -4.09
C VAL A 16 3.70 4.55 -4.76
N ALA A 17 3.36 4.63 -6.04
CA ALA A 17 2.81 3.51 -6.79
C ALA A 17 3.80 2.34 -6.89
N SER A 18 5.08 2.62 -7.13
CA SER A 18 6.14 1.60 -7.17
C SER A 18 6.28 0.89 -5.83
N ILE A 19 6.31 1.65 -4.73
CA ILE A 19 6.40 1.10 -3.37
C ILE A 19 5.16 0.25 -3.04
N ILE A 20 3.96 0.73 -3.36
CA ILE A 20 2.73 -0.05 -3.17
C ILE A 20 2.79 -1.37 -3.98
N ARG A 21 3.37 -1.35 -5.19
CA ARG A 21 3.53 -2.54 -6.01
C ARG A 21 4.41 -3.61 -5.36
N THR A 22 5.39 -3.22 -4.54
CA THR A 22 6.23 -4.20 -3.83
C THR A 22 5.49 -4.90 -2.69
N VAL A 23 4.43 -4.29 -2.14
CA VAL A 23 3.53 -4.93 -1.17
C VAL A 23 2.78 -6.09 -1.84
N PHE A 24 2.28 -5.89 -3.06
CA PHE A 24 1.59 -6.94 -3.81
C PHE A 24 2.50 -8.05 -4.34
N ALA A 25 3.81 -7.80 -4.40
CA ALA A 25 4.81 -8.78 -4.85
C ALA A 25 5.28 -9.75 -3.76
N GLN A 26 4.78 -9.61 -2.53
CA GLN A 26 5.15 -10.47 -1.40
C GLN A 26 4.62 -11.90 -1.56
N PRO A 27 5.26 -12.90 -0.95
CA PRO A 27 4.92 -14.32 -1.17
C PRO A 27 3.69 -14.82 -0.40
N ASP A 28 3.28 -14.13 0.68
CA ASP A 28 2.14 -14.51 1.52
C ASP A 28 1.57 -13.31 2.30
N ALA A 29 0.39 -13.51 2.88
CA ALA A 29 -0.38 -12.46 3.54
C ALA A 29 0.37 -11.84 4.75
N GLY A 30 1.23 -12.61 5.42
CA GLY A 30 2.04 -12.11 6.53
C GLY A 30 3.09 -11.13 6.04
N HIS A 31 3.79 -11.47 4.95
CA HIS A 31 4.75 -10.58 4.31
C HIS A 31 4.07 -9.35 3.69
N VAL A 32 2.90 -9.51 3.06
CA VAL A 32 2.09 -8.39 2.56
C VAL A 32 1.78 -7.39 3.68
N ASN A 33 1.25 -7.87 4.82
CA ASN A 33 0.93 -7.00 5.96
C ASN A 33 2.18 -6.31 6.53
N THR A 34 3.27 -7.05 6.68
CA THR A 34 4.53 -6.52 7.22
C THR A 34 5.09 -5.43 6.29
N GLN A 35 5.14 -5.70 4.99
CA GLN A 35 5.61 -4.74 3.99
C GLN A 35 4.70 -3.50 3.96
N PHE A 36 3.38 -3.68 4.07
CA PHE A 36 2.44 -2.57 4.13
C PHE A 36 2.68 -1.66 5.33
N ASP A 37 2.92 -2.24 6.52
CA ASP A 37 3.21 -1.50 7.75
C ASP A 37 4.54 -0.73 7.64
N GLU A 38 5.58 -1.34 7.07
CA GLU A 38 6.86 -0.67 6.83
C GLU A 38 6.74 0.52 5.86
N VAL A 39 6.02 0.32 4.75
CA VAL A 39 5.74 1.36 3.76
C VAL A 39 4.97 2.51 4.38
N THR A 40 3.91 2.21 5.12
CA THR A 40 3.07 3.21 5.78
C THR A 40 3.88 3.99 6.82
N ARG A 41 4.73 3.32 7.60
CA ARG A 41 5.64 3.96 8.56
C ARG A 41 6.67 4.87 7.88
N MET A 42 7.24 4.43 6.75
CA MET A 42 8.20 5.23 5.98
C MET A 42 7.53 6.47 5.39
N LEU A 43 6.36 6.30 4.76
CA LEU A 43 5.57 7.40 4.22
C LEU A 43 5.05 8.32 5.32
N GLY A 44 4.82 7.83 6.54
CA GLY A 44 4.42 8.65 7.69
C GLY A 44 5.43 9.75 8.00
N LYS A 45 6.71 9.55 7.69
CA LYS A 45 7.78 10.53 7.94
C LYS A 45 7.84 11.63 6.88
N SER A 46 7.64 11.28 5.60
CA SER A 46 7.79 12.23 4.47
C SER A 46 6.45 12.75 3.92
N HIS A 47 5.40 11.94 4.02
CA HIS A 47 4.07 12.15 3.46
C HIS A 47 2.97 11.67 4.41
N PRO A 48 2.81 12.28 5.61
CA PRO A 48 1.90 11.80 6.65
C PRO A 48 0.44 11.68 6.19
N LYS A 49 -0.01 12.58 5.29
CA LYS A 49 -1.35 12.49 4.69
C LYS A 49 -1.54 11.25 3.80
N VAL A 50 -0.49 10.84 3.09
CA VAL A 50 -0.53 9.64 2.23
C VAL A 50 -0.55 8.39 3.09
N ALA A 51 0.27 8.36 4.15
CA ALA A 51 0.26 7.26 5.12
C ALA A 51 -1.11 7.08 5.78
N ALA A 52 -1.74 8.16 6.24
CA ALA A 52 -3.09 8.11 6.81
C ALA A 52 -4.13 7.57 5.83
N MET A 53 -4.04 7.95 4.55
CA MET A 53 -4.96 7.44 3.52
C MET A 53 -4.69 5.99 3.12
N LEU A 54 -3.43 5.55 3.16
CA LEU A 54 -3.09 4.14 2.98
C LEU A 54 -3.67 3.32 4.13
N ASP A 55 -3.47 3.76 5.37
CA ASP A 55 -3.98 3.09 6.56
C ASP A 55 -5.52 2.98 6.56
N ASP A 56 -6.23 4.05 6.20
CA ASP A 56 -7.70 4.06 6.00
C ASP A 56 -8.14 3.09 4.89
N ALA A 57 -7.32 2.91 3.86
CA ALA A 57 -7.58 1.99 2.76
C ALA A 57 -6.98 0.59 2.98
N ARG A 58 -6.44 0.28 4.17
CA ARG A 58 -5.71 -0.96 4.43
C ARG A 58 -6.56 -2.19 4.11
N GLU A 59 -7.78 -2.24 4.65
CA GLU A 59 -8.67 -3.40 4.45
C GLU A 59 -8.97 -3.62 2.97
N ASP A 60 -9.25 -2.55 2.23
CA ASP A 60 -9.53 -2.62 0.81
C ASP A 60 -8.30 -3.01 -0.04
N VAL A 61 -7.13 -2.47 0.30
CA VAL A 61 -5.86 -2.72 -0.42
C VAL A 61 -5.35 -4.12 -0.13
N LEU A 62 -5.58 -4.65 1.07
CA LEU A 62 -5.12 -5.97 1.49
C LEU A 62 -6.17 -7.07 1.37
N ALA A 63 -7.40 -6.77 0.97
CA ALA A 63 -8.47 -7.76 0.76
C ALA A 63 -8.06 -8.91 -0.19
N PHE A 64 -7.21 -8.65 -1.19
CA PHE A 64 -6.69 -9.69 -2.07
C PHE A 64 -5.89 -10.77 -1.31
N ALA A 65 -5.23 -10.39 -0.21
CA ALA A 65 -4.40 -11.28 0.59
C ALA A 65 -5.22 -12.25 1.46
N GLU A 66 -6.53 -12.04 1.59
CA GLU A 66 -7.46 -12.99 2.21
C GLU A 66 -7.72 -14.21 1.31
N PHE A 67 -7.50 -14.08 0.01
CA PHE A 67 -7.58 -15.19 -0.93
C PHE A 67 -6.28 -16.01 -0.91
N PRO A 68 -6.34 -17.33 -1.21
CA PRO A 68 -5.14 -18.11 -1.43
C PRO A 68 -4.24 -17.47 -2.50
N THR A 69 -2.92 -17.49 -2.30
CA THR A 69 -1.91 -16.87 -3.19
C THR A 69 -2.04 -17.23 -4.67
N LYS A 70 -2.63 -18.39 -4.97
CA LYS A 70 -2.97 -18.85 -6.33
C LYS A 70 -3.94 -17.91 -7.08
N HIS A 71 -4.68 -17.06 -6.36
CA HIS A 71 -5.69 -16.15 -6.88
C HIS A 71 -5.22 -14.69 -6.97
N TRP A 72 -3.98 -14.37 -6.60
CA TRP A 72 -3.46 -13.00 -6.52
C TRP A 72 -3.13 -12.36 -7.89
N ARG A 73 -3.88 -12.69 -8.95
CA ARG A 73 -3.53 -12.41 -10.34
C ARG A 73 -4.39 -11.33 -10.99
#